data_AF-A0A9E2Y0C0-F1
#
_entry.id   AF-A0A9E2Y0C0-F1
#
_cell.length_a   1.000
_cell.length_b   1.000
_cell.length_c   1.000
_cell.angle_alpha   90.00
_cell.angle_beta   90.00
_cell.angle_gamma   90.00
#
_symmetry.space_group_name_H-M   'P 1'
#
loop_
_entity.id
_entity.type
_entity.pdbx_description
1 polymer ?
#
loop_
_entity_poly.entity_id
_entity_poly.type
_entity_poly.pdbx_seq_one_letter_code
_entity_poly.pdbx_strand_id
1 'polypeptide(L)'
;MSEALQIVVGCVLALGALLLPRYVAKARIDTTPALLLDFLPVLLAGSFVLAATGRPIFTGALLISLGAGFALADHTKRQVLREPVVFSEMSELRHVFTHPQLYLPFAGPALVIGGAAAAIALCVALLSFEPALWEPDPLVFLFYGGLIVAGVWLISREPALGVAAAALRELDATGEPFRDAAALGPFAMVLTYGVIARAERAARRARHAPHPASSLRRAHTHPAVPLILVQCESFFDARRLSPMI
;
A
#
# COMPACT_ATOMS: atom_id res chain seq x y z
N MET A 1 12.40 -31.19 -13.37
CA MET A 1 11.19 -30.42 -13.68
C MET A 1 11.46 -29.64 -14.95
N SER A 2 10.56 -29.65 -15.95
CA SER A 2 10.80 -28.89 -17.19
C SER A 2 10.78 -27.38 -16.93
N GLU A 3 11.50 -26.61 -17.73
CA GLU A 3 11.55 -25.15 -17.63
C GLU A 3 10.15 -24.54 -17.76
N ALA A 4 9.35 -25.04 -18.71
CA ALA A 4 7.96 -24.65 -18.89
C ALA A 4 7.12 -24.85 -17.62
N LEU A 5 7.34 -25.95 -16.90
CA LEU A 5 6.61 -26.22 -15.66
C LEU A 5 7.04 -25.27 -14.54
N GLN A 6 8.33 -24.91 -14.44
CA GLN A 6 8.79 -23.89 -13.48
C GLN A 6 8.13 -22.54 -13.72
N ILE A 7 8.07 -22.10 -14.98
CA ILE A 7 7.43 -20.85 -15.37
C ILE A 7 5.95 -20.88 -15.03
N VAL A 8 5.23 -21.95 -15.40
CA VAL A 8 3.79 -22.08 -15.10
C VAL A 8 3.53 -22.04 -13.59
N VAL A 9 4.29 -22.80 -12.79
CA VAL A 9 4.13 -22.79 -11.32
C VAL A 9 4.43 -21.40 -10.75
N GLY A 10 5.52 -20.77 -11.17
CA GLY A 10 5.86 -19.41 -10.76
C GLY A 10 4.76 -18.39 -11.10
N CYS A 11 4.21 -18.45 -12.31
CA CYS A 11 3.10 -17.60 -12.74
C CYS A 11 1.83 -17.85 -11.93
N VAL A 12 1.47 -19.10 -11.65
CA VAL A 12 0.29 -19.44 -10.83
C VAL A 12 0.43 -18.89 -9.40
N LEU A 13 1.60 -19.04 -8.80
CA LEU A 13 1.88 -18.46 -7.48
C LEU A 13 1.80 -16.92 -7.53
N ALA A 14 2.43 -16.29 -8.53
CA ALA A 14 2.35 -14.83 -8.73
C ALA A 14 0.91 -14.33 -8.93
N LEU A 15 0.07 -15.08 -9.65
CA LEU A 15 -1.36 -14.77 -9.77
C LEU A 15 -2.07 -14.83 -8.41
N GLY A 16 -1.68 -15.75 -7.53
CA GLY A 16 -2.16 -15.80 -6.14
C GLY A 16 -1.93 -14.49 -5.38
N ALA A 17 -0.82 -13.78 -5.66
CA ALA A 17 -0.51 -12.48 -5.05
C ALA A 17 -1.54 -11.38 -5.41
N LEU A 18 -2.16 -11.48 -6.58
CA LEU A 18 -3.25 -10.60 -7.02
C LEU A 18 -4.61 -11.09 -6.50
N LEU A 19 -4.87 -12.40 -6.62
CA LEU A 19 -6.18 -12.97 -6.33
C LEU A 19 -6.52 -12.94 -4.83
N LEU A 20 -5.55 -13.13 -3.93
CA LEU A 20 -5.79 -13.13 -2.49
C LEU A 20 -6.29 -11.76 -1.97
N PRO A 21 -5.59 -10.62 -2.21
CA PRO A 21 -6.12 -9.31 -1.85
C PRO A 21 -7.47 -8.99 -2.50
N ARG A 22 -7.64 -9.33 -3.78
CA ARG A 22 -8.91 -9.11 -4.50
C ARG A 22 -10.05 -9.91 -3.89
N TYR A 23 -9.80 -11.15 -3.45
CA TYR A 23 -10.80 -11.96 -2.76
C TYR A 23 -11.24 -11.31 -1.43
N VAL A 24 -10.29 -10.85 -0.62
CA VAL A 24 -10.59 -10.16 0.65
C VAL A 24 -11.37 -8.86 0.41
N ALA A 25 -11.00 -8.11 -0.63
CA ALA A 25 -11.70 -6.89 -1.04
C ALA A 25 -13.05 -7.13 -1.72
N LYS A 26 -13.40 -8.39 -2.04
CA LYS A 26 -14.55 -8.76 -2.88
C LYS A 26 -14.52 -8.02 -4.23
N ALA A 27 -13.32 -7.87 -4.78
CA ALA A 27 -13.08 -7.06 -5.94
C ALA A 27 -13.66 -7.69 -7.21
N ARG A 28 -14.37 -6.88 -7.99
CA ARG A 28 -14.97 -7.24 -9.27
C ARG A 28 -14.06 -6.84 -10.41
N ILE A 29 -14.26 -7.48 -11.56
CA ILE A 29 -13.60 -7.08 -12.80
C ILE A 29 -14.56 -6.11 -13.50
N ASP A 30 -14.60 -4.87 -13.03
CA ASP A 30 -15.55 -3.87 -13.53
C ASP A 30 -14.99 -3.14 -14.76
N THR A 31 -13.72 -2.74 -14.73
CA THR A 31 -13.07 -2.06 -15.86
C THR A 31 -11.65 -2.58 -16.12
N THR A 32 -11.28 -2.67 -17.41
CA THR A 32 -9.94 -3.09 -17.82
C THR A 32 -8.83 -2.18 -17.29
N PRO A 33 -8.95 -0.84 -17.30
CA PRO A 33 -7.91 0.04 -16.76
C PRO A 33 -7.68 -0.18 -15.26
N ALA A 34 -8.74 -0.39 -14.47
CA ALA A 34 -8.60 -0.68 -13.05
C ALA A 34 -7.89 -2.02 -12.81
N LEU A 35 -8.26 -3.07 -13.56
CA LEU A 35 -7.59 -4.37 -13.46
C LEU A 35 -6.10 -4.29 -13.81
N LEU A 36 -5.75 -3.57 -14.89
CA LEU A 36 -4.35 -3.37 -15.29
C LEU A 36 -3.57 -2.61 -14.23
N LEU A 37 -4.17 -1.57 -13.64
CA LEU A 37 -3.58 -0.79 -12.56
C LEU A 37 -3.40 -1.64 -11.29
N ASP A 38 -4.35 -2.53 -10.99
CA ASP A 38 -4.30 -3.43 -9.83
C ASP A 38 -3.22 -4.52 -10.01
N PHE A 39 -3.02 -4.97 -11.25
CA PHE A 39 -1.99 -5.95 -11.61
C PHE A 39 -0.58 -5.34 -11.65
N LEU A 40 -0.47 -4.04 -11.95
CA LEU A 40 0.80 -3.36 -12.20
C LEU A 40 1.85 -3.56 -11.09
N PRO A 41 1.56 -3.45 -9.78
CA PRO A 41 2.56 -3.68 -8.73
C PRO A 41 3.09 -5.11 -8.71
N VAL A 42 2.22 -6.10 -8.91
CA VAL A 42 2.61 -7.52 -8.93
C VAL A 42 3.48 -7.80 -10.16
N LEU A 43 3.12 -7.22 -11.31
CA LEU A 43 3.90 -7.34 -12.53
C LEU A 43 5.30 -6.73 -12.38
N LEU A 44 5.40 -5.49 -11.90
CA LEU A 44 6.66 -4.79 -11.71
C LEU A 44 7.56 -5.46 -10.66
N ALA A 45 6.98 -5.87 -9.53
CA ALA A 45 7.73 -6.58 -8.49
C ALA A 45 8.20 -7.95 -8.99
N GLY A 46 7.32 -8.69 -9.69
CA GLY A 46 7.62 -9.99 -10.24
C GLY A 46 8.71 -9.96 -11.30
N SER A 47 8.59 -9.09 -12.30
CA SER A 47 9.60 -8.93 -13.34
C SER A 47 10.94 -8.47 -12.75
N PHE A 48 10.94 -7.60 -11.75
CA PHE A 48 12.16 -7.12 -11.09
C PHE A 48 12.88 -8.24 -10.33
N VAL A 49 12.15 -8.99 -9.51
CA VAL A 49 12.72 -10.13 -8.76
C VAL A 49 13.18 -11.23 -9.71
N LEU A 50 12.40 -11.48 -10.76
CA LEU A 50 12.74 -12.49 -11.75
C LEU A 50 13.99 -12.09 -12.56
N ALA A 51 14.14 -10.81 -12.91
CA ALA A 51 15.37 -10.30 -13.52
C ALA A 51 16.59 -10.45 -12.58
N ALA A 52 16.39 -10.27 -11.27
CA ALA A 52 17.46 -10.37 -10.29
C ALA A 52 17.89 -11.82 -9.99
N THR A 53 16.98 -12.79 -10.14
CA THR A 53 17.19 -14.17 -9.64
C THR A 53 17.16 -15.24 -10.72
N GLY A 54 16.48 -15.00 -11.84
CA GLY A 54 16.23 -16.00 -12.88
C GLY A 54 15.40 -17.21 -12.43
N ARG A 55 14.66 -17.08 -11.31
CA ARG A 55 13.98 -18.19 -10.63
C ARG A 55 12.46 -17.93 -10.54
N PRO A 56 11.65 -18.54 -11.43
CA PRO A 56 10.21 -18.29 -11.47
C PRO A 56 9.46 -18.72 -10.22
N ILE A 57 9.78 -19.88 -9.62
CA ILE A 57 9.04 -20.40 -8.47
C ILE A 57 9.36 -19.57 -7.24
N PHE A 58 10.63 -19.25 -7.00
CA PHE A 58 11.05 -18.31 -5.98
C PHE A 58 10.32 -16.97 -6.11
N THR A 59 10.27 -16.41 -7.32
CA THR A 59 9.58 -15.14 -7.59
C THR A 59 8.09 -15.26 -7.24
N GLY A 60 7.42 -16.30 -7.72
CA GLY A 60 6.01 -16.54 -7.45
C GLY A 60 5.73 -16.75 -5.95
N ALA A 61 6.57 -17.53 -5.26
CA ALA A 61 6.48 -17.79 -3.83
C ALA A 61 6.68 -16.53 -2.98
N LEU A 62 7.62 -15.65 -3.36
CA LEU A 62 7.81 -14.36 -2.73
C LEU A 62 6.58 -13.47 -2.92
N LEU A 63 6.09 -13.36 -4.15
CA LEU A 63 4.93 -12.54 -4.48
C LEU A 63 3.67 -13.01 -3.74
N ILE A 64 3.35 -14.30 -3.75
CA ILE A 64 2.18 -14.82 -3.03
C ILE A 64 2.30 -14.61 -1.53
N SER A 65 3.51 -14.71 -0.96
CA SER A 65 3.74 -14.44 0.46
C SER A 65 3.47 -12.97 0.80
N LEU A 66 3.93 -12.04 -0.03
CA LEU A 66 3.64 -10.61 0.12
C LEU A 66 2.15 -10.31 -0.07
N GLY A 67 1.51 -10.90 -1.08
CA GLY A 67 0.07 -10.76 -1.33
C GLY A 67 -0.79 -11.35 -0.20
N ALA A 68 -0.38 -12.48 0.37
CA ALA A 68 -1.03 -13.07 1.53
C ALA A 68 -0.87 -12.21 2.79
N GLY A 69 0.31 -11.62 3.02
CA GLY A 69 0.54 -10.68 4.11
C GLY A 69 -0.34 -9.42 3.97
N PHE A 70 -0.42 -8.86 2.77
CA PHE A 70 -1.33 -7.74 2.48
C PHE A 70 -2.80 -8.14 2.70
N ALA A 71 -3.22 -9.30 2.19
CA ALA A 71 -4.59 -9.79 2.35
C ALA A 71 -4.96 -10.03 3.82
N LEU A 72 -4.02 -10.55 4.62
CA LEU A 72 -4.19 -10.70 6.07
C LEU A 72 -4.34 -9.35 6.76
N ALA A 73 -3.52 -8.37 6.41
CA ALA A 73 -3.61 -7.02 6.95
C ALA A 73 -4.96 -6.37 6.58
N ASP A 74 -5.36 -6.42 5.31
CA ASP A 74 -6.64 -5.88 4.83
C ASP A 74 -7.84 -6.58 5.50
N HIS A 75 -7.79 -7.90 5.65
CA HIS A 75 -8.83 -8.65 6.34
C HIS A 75 -8.95 -8.24 7.81
N THR A 76 -7.83 -8.18 8.52
CA THR A 76 -7.77 -7.80 9.94
C THR A 76 -8.32 -6.39 10.13
N LYS A 77 -7.91 -5.45 9.28
CA LYS A 77 -8.39 -4.07 9.32
C LYS A 77 -9.90 -3.98 9.08
N ARG A 78 -10.43 -4.70 8.10
CA ARG A 78 -11.88 -4.71 7.84
C ARG A 78 -12.67 -5.26 9.02
N GLN A 79 -12.11 -6.23 9.75
CA GLN A 79 -12.75 -6.80 10.93
C GLN A 79 -12.67 -5.88 12.16
N VAL A 80 -11.50 -5.31 12.43
CA VAL A 80 -11.22 -4.56 13.66
C VAL A 80 -11.60 -3.08 13.52
N LEU A 81 -11.16 -2.44 12.44
CA LEU A 81 -11.29 -1.00 12.22
C LEU A 81 -12.46 -0.64 11.30
N ARG A 82 -13.11 -1.63 10.68
CA ARG A 82 -14.18 -1.40 9.69
C ARG A 82 -13.71 -0.49 8.56
N GLU A 83 -12.49 -0.70 8.10
CA GLU A 83 -11.92 -0.05 6.92
C GLU A 83 -10.95 -1.00 6.20
N PRO A 84 -10.79 -0.89 4.88
CA PRO A 84 -9.72 -1.56 4.15
C PRO A 84 -8.36 -0.91 4.39
N VAL A 85 -7.30 -1.53 3.86
CA VAL A 85 -5.99 -0.90 3.73
C VAL A 85 -6.10 0.26 2.74
N VAL A 86 -5.62 1.43 3.15
CA VAL A 86 -5.66 2.67 2.34
C VAL A 86 -4.27 3.28 2.22
N PHE A 87 -4.06 4.13 1.21
CA PHE A 87 -2.74 4.68 0.89
C PHE A 87 -2.09 5.46 2.04
N SER A 88 -2.89 6.11 2.90
CA SER A 88 -2.38 6.91 4.01
C SER A 88 -1.63 6.05 5.03
N GLU A 89 -1.94 4.76 5.13
CA GLU A 89 -1.26 3.85 6.06
C GLU A 89 0.18 3.59 5.70
N MET A 90 0.62 3.93 4.49
CA MET A 90 2.03 3.79 4.12
C MET A 90 2.92 4.71 4.97
N SER A 91 2.40 5.79 5.58
CA SER A 91 3.14 6.58 6.57
C SER A 91 3.28 5.87 7.92
N GLU A 92 2.34 4.99 8.24
CA GLU A 92 2.23 4.31 9.53
C GLU A 92 2.93 2.94 9.54
N LEU A 93 3.32 2.40 8.37
CA LEU A 93 4.01 1.11 8.27
C LEU A 93 5.24 1.00 9.18
N ARG A 94 6.00 2.10 9.35
CA ARG A 94 7.17 2.11 10.24
C ARG A 94 6.78 1.82 11.70
N HIS A 95 5.57 2.19 12.11
CA HIS A 95 5.10 2.03 13.49
C HIS A 95 4.80 0.57 13.83
N VAL A 96 4.55 -0.28 12.83
CA VAL A 96 4.44 -1.74 13.04
C VAL A 96 5.74 -2.30 13.61
N PHE A 97 6.89 -1.77 13.19
CA PHE A 97 8.20 -2.21 13.67
C PHE A 97 8.64 -1.51 14.96
N THR A 98 8.30 -0.22 15.15
CA THR A 98 8.68 0.51 16.37
C THR A 98 7.77 0.21 17.56
N HIS A 99 6.50 -0.12 17.30
CA HIS A 99 5.47 -0.36 18.32
C HIS A 99 4.64 -1.62 18.00
N PRO A 100 5.27 -2.79 17.85
CA PRO A 100 4.59 -4.02 17.43
C PRO A 100 3.43 -4.43 18.36
N GLN A 101 3.50 -4.08 19.64
CA GLN A 101 2.42 -4.31 20.62
C GLN A 101 1.10 -3.62 20.28
N LEU A 102 1.12 -2.57 19.44
CA LEU A 102 -0.08 -1.88 18.99
C LEU A 102 -0.72 -2.52 17.74
N TYR A 103 -0.03 -3.45 17.07
CA TYR A 103 -0.48 -4.02 15.79
C TYR A 103 -0.63 -5.54 15.84
N LEU A 104 0.39 -6.25 16.34
CA LEU A 104 0.43 -7.72 16.34
C LEU A 104 -0.73 -8.40 17.07
N PRO A 105 -1.25 -7.90 18.21
CA PRO A 105 -2.35 -8.57 18.91
C PRO A 105 -3.61 -8.71 18.06
N PHE A 106 -3.85 -7.79 17.12
CA PHE A 106 -5.05 -7.77 16.30
C PHE A 106 -4.98 -8.74 15.11
N ALA A 107 -3.80 -8.93 14.53
CA ALA A 107 -3.59 -9.82 13.39
C ALA A 107 -3.35 -11.29 13.78
N GLY A 108 -3.25 -11.58 15.08
CA GLY A 108 -2.86 -12.90 15.59
C GLY A 108 -1.33 -13.06 15.54
N PRO A 109 -0.61 -12.87 16.66
CA PRO A 109 0.85 -12.89 16.67
C PRO A 109 1.46 -14.18 16.09
N ALA A 110 0.83 -15.33 16.36
CA ALA A 110 1.27 -16.62 15.83
C ALA A 110 1.13 -16.70 14.30
N LEU A 111 0.07 -16.14 13.72
CA LEU A 111 -0.14 -16.09 12.27
C LEU A 111 0.89 -15.18 11.61
N VAL A 112 1.13 -13.99 12.18
CA VAL A 112 2.09 -13.03 11.62
C VAL A 112 3.52 -13.56 11.72
N ILE A 113 3.94 -13.97 12.91
CA ILE A 113 5.32 -14.44 13.15
C ILE A 113 5.55 -15.78 12.45
N GLY A 114 4.63 -16.73 12.59
CA GLY A 114 4.71 -18.04 11.95
C GLY A 114 4.66 -17.94 10.42
N GLY A 115 3.76 -17.10 9.89
CA GLY A 115 3.67 -16.83 8.46
C GLY A 115 4.94 -16.18 7.90
N ALA A 116 5.49 -15.18 8.59
CA ALA A 116 6.74 -14.54 8.20
C ALA A 116 7.92 -15.52 8.25
N ALA A 117 8.03 -16.33 9.31
CA ALA A 117 9.08 -17.34 9.43
C ALA A 117 8.98 -18.41 8.34
N ALA A 118 7.76 -18.88 8.04
CA ALA A 118 7.51 -19.85 6.98
C ALA A 118 7.84 -19.27 5.60
N ALA A 119 7.46 -18.03 5.32
CA ALA A 119 7.79 -17.35 4.06
C ALA A 119 9.31 -17.20 3.89
N ILE A 120 10.02 -16.77 4.93
CA ILE A 120 11.49 -16.65 4.90
C ILE A 120 12.13 -18.02 4.67
N ALA A 121 11.73 -19.05 5.43
CA ALA A 121 12.26 -20.39 5.29
C ALA A 121 12.04 -20.96 3.88
N LEU A 122 10.84 -20.77 3.32
CA LEU A 122 10.51 -21.18 1.96
C LEU A 122 11.35 -20.44 0.92
N CYS A 123 11.48 -19.11 1.05
CA CYS A 123 12.31 -18.29 0.16
C CYS A 123 13.78 -18.70 0.20
N VAL A 124 14.34 -18.94 1.39
CA VAL A 124 15.73 -19.42 1.55
C VAL A 124 15.90 -20.81 0.93
N ALA A 125 14.95 -21.72 1.14
CA ALA A 125 14.98 -23.04 0.53
C ALA A 125 14.95 -22.94 -1.02
N LEU A 126 14.04 -22.14 -1.59
CA LEU A 126 13.95 -21.96 -3.04
C LEU A 126 15.22 -21.30 -3.62
N LEU A 127 15.78 -20.28 -2.95
CA LEU A 127 17.08 -19.70 -3.33
C LEU A 127 18.25 -20.70 -3.23
N SER A 128 18.15 -21.72 -2.39
CA SER A 128 19.20 -22.73 -2.25
C SER A 128 19.05 -23.87 -3.27
N PHE A 129 17.82 -24.27 -3.59
CA PHE A 129 17.54 -25.51 -4.31
C PHE A 129 16.94 -25.34 -5.71
N GLU A 130 16.26 -24.24 -6.02
CA GLU A 130 15.69 -24.01 -7.35
C GLU A 130 16.79 -23.55 -8.32
N PRO A 131 17.14 -24.29 -9.38
CA PRO A 131 18.11 -23.77 -10.34
C PRO A 131 17.56 -22.53 -11.06
N ALA A 132 18.42 -21.54 -11.32
CA ALA A 132 18.04 -20.41 -12.15
C ALA A 132 17.85 -20.89 -13.60
N LEU A 133 16.75 -20.48 -14.24
CA LEU A 133 16.50 -20.78 -15.66
C LEU A 133 17.40 -19.97 -16.58
N TRP A 134 17.85 -18.81 -16.13
CA TRP A 134 18.80 -17.96 -16.81
C TRP A 134 19.75 -17.31 -15.82
N GLU A 135 20.94 -16.98 -16.29
CA GLU A 135 21.92 -16.24 -15.50
C GLU A 135 21.44 -14.78 -15.34
N PRO A 136 21.33 -14.26 -14.10
CA PRO A 136 20.97 -12.87 -13.88
C PRO A 136 22.06 -11.95 -14.43
N ASP A 137 21.68 -11.04 -15.34
CA ASP A 137 22.57 -9.98 -15.83
C ASP A 137 22.44 -8.73 -14.95
N PRO A 138 23.50 -8.31 -14.23
CA PRO A 138 23.49 -7.11 -13.41
C PRO A 138 23.14 -5.85 -14.18
N LEU A 139 23.53 -5.74 -15.47
CA LEU A 139 23.23 -4.57 -16.29
C LEU A 139 21.74 -4.48 -16.61
N VAL A 140 21.12 -5.60 -16.99
CA VAL A 140 19.66 -5.67 -17.22
C VAL A 140 18.91 -5.34 -15.94
N PHE A 141 19.34 -5.91 -14.80
CA PHE A 141 18.74 -5.61 -13.50
C PHE A 141 18.84 -4.13 -13.12
N LEU A 142 20.01 -3.52 -13.25
CA LEU A 142 20.24 -2.10 -12.95
C LEU A 142 19.48 -1.19 -13.91
N PHE A 143 19.48 -1.51 -15.21
CA PHE A 143 18.74 -0.75 -16.21
C PHE A 143 17.24 -0.80 -15.93
N TYR A 144 16.70 -1.99 -15.67
CA TYR A 144 15.28 -2.18 -15.38
C TYR A 144 14.86 -1.48 -14.07
N GLY A 145 15.66 -1.63 -13.01
CA GLY A 145 15.47 -0.89 -11.76
C GLY A 145 15.53 0.62 -11.97
N GLY A 146 16.47 1.09 -12.80
CA GLY A 146 16.60 2.48 -13.20
C GLY A 146 15.35 3.01 -13.91
N LEU A 147 14.74 2.22 -14.82
CA LEU A 147 13.49 2.57 -15.49
C LEU A 147 12.32 2.68 -14.50
N ILE A 148 12.19 1.75 -13.56
CA ILE A 148 11.14 1.80 -12.53
C ILE A 148 11.30 3.07 -11.68
N VAL A 149 12.51 3.34 -11.19
CA VAL A 149 12.81 4.54 -10.37
C VAL A 149 12.56 5.82 -11.17
N ALA A 150 13.02 5.89 -12.42
CA ALA A 150 12.81 7.03 -13.30
C ALA A 150 11.32 7.27 -13.58
N GLY A 151 10.55 6.20 -13.83
CA GLY A 151 9.11 6.27 -14.05
C GLY A 151 8.36 6.80 -12.83
N VAL A 152 8.65 6.25 -11.63
CA VAL A 152 8.06 6.74 -10.37
C VAL A 152 8.44 8.20 -10.11
N TRP A 153 9.70 8.55 -10.33
CA TRP A 153 10.20 9.93 -10.15
C TRP A 153 9.52 10.92 -11.10
N LEU A 154 9.32 10.52 -12.37
CA LEU A 154 8.66 11.32 -13.38
C LEU A 154 7.19 11.55 -13.03
N ILE A 155 6.44 10.47 -12.71
CA ILE A 155 5.02 10.55 -12.31
C ILE A 155 4.84 11.35 -11.01
N SER A 156 5.87 11.42 -10.16
CA SER A 156 5.82 12.19 -8.91
C SER A 156 5.98 13.71 -9.08
N ARG A 157 6.16 14.21 -10.32
CA ARG A 157 6.44 15.62 -10.62
C ARG A 157 5.49 16.20 -11.66
N GLU A 158 5.26 17.51 -11.58
CA GLU A 158 4.48 18.22 -12.61
C GLU A 158 5.25 18.32 -13.93
N PRO A 159 4.56 18.28 -15.09
CA PRO A 159 3.11 18.14 -15.26
C PRO A 159 2.59 16.69 -15.23
N ALA A 160 3.49 15.69 -15.17
CA ALA A 160 3.13 14.28 -15.26
C ALA A 160 2.23 13.81 -14.10
N LEU A 161 2.45 14.34 -12.90
CA LEU A 161 1.60 14.11 -11.73
C LEU A 161 0.16 14.56 -11.98
N GLY A 162 -0.04 15.77 -12.51
CA GLY A 162 -1.36 16.29 -12.86
C GLY A 162 -2.06 15.45 -13.92
N VAL A 163 -1.33 15.01 -14.96
CA VAL A 163 -1.86 14.14 -16.02
C VAL A 163 -2.25 12.77 -15.46
N ALA A 164 -1.39 12.15 -14.65
CA ALA A 164 -1.68 10.87 -14.01
C ALA A 164 -2.89 10.98 -13.07
N ALA A 165 -2.97 12.03 -12.26
CA ALA A 165 -4.11 12.27 -11.39
C ALA A 165 -5.41 12.50 -12.18
N ALA A 166 -5.36 13.21 -13.31
CA ALA A 166 -6.51 13.40 -14.18
C ALA A 166 -7.00 12.07 -14.76
N ALA A 167 -6.09 11.25 -15.31
CA ALA A 167 -6.42 9.93 -15.83
C ALA A 167 -7.01 9.00 -14.75
N LEU A 168 -6.46 9.02 -13.53
CA LEU A 168 -6.96 8.19 -12.44
C LEU A 168 -8.32 8.64 -11.92
N ARG A 169 -8.71 9.90 -12.10
CA ARG A 169 -10.08 10.37 -11.80
C ARG A 169 -11.12 9.81 -12.77
N GLU A 170 -10.72 9.40 -13.97
CA GLU A 170 -11.62 8.73 -14.92
C GLU A 170 -12.03 7.33 -14.45
N LEU A 171 -11.33 6.77 -13.46
CA LEU A 171 -11.73 5.52 -12.80
C LEU A 171 -12.94 5.70 -11.85
N ASP A 172 -13.46 6.92 -11.72
CA ASP A 172 -14.66 7.27 -10.94
C ASP A 172 -14.62 6.77 -9.49
N ALA A 173 -13.45 6.88 -8.86
CA ALA A 173 -13.27 6.54 -7.45
C ALA A 173 -14.16 7.43 -6.59
N THR A 174 -15.07 6.82 -5.83
CA THR A 174 -16.12 7.50 -5.07
C THR A 174 -15.62 8.16 -3.79
N GLY A 175 -14.42 7.79 -3.32
CA GLY A 175 -13.90 8.19 -2.02
C GLY A 175 -14.39 7.32 -0.86
N GLU A 176 -15.24 6.31 -1.14
CA GLU A 176 -15.70 5.33 -0.17
C GLU A 176 -14.80 4.08 -0.24
N PRO A 177 -13.94 3.83 0.76
CA PRO A 177 -12.88 2.83 0.62
C PRO A 177 -13.36 1.39 0.37
N PHE A 178 -14.52 0.96 0.90
CA PHE A 178 -14.99 -0.40 0.65
C PHE A 178 -15.42 -0.59 -0.80
N ARG A 179 -16.23 0.34 -1.30
CA ARG A 179 -16.71 0.36 -2.68
C ARG A 179 -15.56 0.48 -3.66
N ASP A 180 -14.63 1.38 -3.41
CA ASP A 180 -13.52 1.62 -4.34
C ASP A 180 -12.53 0.45 -4.33
N ALA A 181 -12.26 -0.18 -3.18
CA ALA A 181 -11.47 -1.42 -3.14
C ALA A 181 -12.15 -2.56 -3.90
N ALA A 182 -13.48 -2.64 -3.84
CA ALA A 182 -14.25 -3.66 -4.54
C ALA A 182 -14.37 -3.38 -6.06
N ALA A 183 -14.43 -2.12 -6.48
CA ALA A 183 -14.55 -1.74 -7.88
C ALA A 183 -13.21 -1.74 -8.61
N LEU A 184 -12.17 -1.17 -7.98
CA LEU A 184 -10.86 -0.99 -8.60
C LEU A 184 -9.93 -2.18 -8.35
N GLY A 185 -10.07 -2.84 -7.22
CA GLY A 185 -9.04 -3.69 -6.64
C GLY A 185 -8.20 -2.94 -5.61
N PRO A 186 -7.64 -3.64 -4.60
CA PRO A 186 -7.01 -2.99 -3.46
C PRO A 186 -5.71 -2.25 -3.83
N PHE A 187 -4.91 -2.77 -4.76
CA PHE A 187 -3.68 -2.10 -5.18
C PHE A 187 -3.99 -0.91 -6.08
N ALA A 188 -4.93 -1.05 -7.01
CA ALA A 188 -5.41 0.06 -7.83
C ALA A 188 -5.98 1.19 -6.96
N MET A 189 -6.80 0.88 -5.95
CA MET A 189 -7.33 1.88 -5.03
C MET A 189 -6.21 2.64 -4.30
N VAL A 190 -5.22 1.92 -3.75
CA VAL A 190 -4.09 2.55 -3.06
C VAL A 190 -3.30 3.47 -3.98
N LEU A 191 -3.04 3.05 -5.22
CA LEU A 191 -2.34 3.86 -6.22
C LEU A 191 -3.17 5.09 -6.63
N THR A 192 -4.45 4.90 -6.95
CA THR A 192 -5.39 5.96 -7.32
C THR A 192 -5.46 7.04 -6.25
N TYR A 193 -5.73 6.65 -5.00
CA TYR A 193 -5.80 7.61 -3.91
C TYR A 193 -4.45 8.26 -3.63
N GLY A 194 -3.34 7.50 -3.69
CA GLY A 194 -2.00 8.03 -3.45
C GLY A 194 -1.61 9.12 -4.45
N VAL A 195 -1.83 8.89 -5.74
CA VAL A 195 -1.51 9.86 -6.81
C VAL A 195 -2.42 11.09 -6.73
N ILE A 196 -3.73 10.90 -6.58
CA ILE A 196 -4.69 12.02 -6.45
C ILE A 196 -4.37 12.86 -5.20
N ALA A 197 -4.16 12.22 -4.05
CA ALA A 197 -3.79 12.92 -2.82
C ALA A 197 -2.45 13.65 -2.94
N ARG A 198 -1.49 13.10 -3.68
CA ARG A 198 -0.19 13.75 -3.94
C ARG A 198 -0.36 15.01 -4.80
N ALA A 199 -1.16 14.95 -5.87
CA ALA A 199 -1.46 16.08 -6.74
C ALA A 199 -2.18 17.20 -5.98
N GLU A 200 -3.14 16.86 -5.12
CA GLU A 200 -3.94 17.84 -4.38
C GLU A 200 -3.24 18.42 -3.15
N ARG A 201 -2.14 17.82 -2.69
CA ARG A 201 -1.46 18.19 -1.44
C ARG A 201 -1.07 19.66 -1.37
N ALA A 202 -0.62 20.27 -2.47
CA ALA A 202 -0.26 21.69 -2.48
C ALA A 202 -1.49 22.59 -2.25
N ALA A 203 -2.56 22.36 -3.01
CA ALA A 203 -3.81 23.11 -2.90
C ALA A 203 -4.48 22.93 -1.51
N ARG A 204 -4.52 21.69 -1.00
CA ARG A 204 -5.06 21.40 0.35
C ARG A 204 -4.28 22.14 1.44
N ARG A 205 -2.94 22.15 1.37
CA ARG A 205 -2.10 22.90 2.34
C ARG A 205 -2.29 24.41 2.25
N ALA A 206 -2.44 24.95 1.04
CA ALA A 206 -2.72 26.38 0.86
C ALA A 206 -4.08 26.78 1.45
N ARG A 207 -5.11 25.95 1.27
CA ARG A 207 -6.45 26.17 1.84
C ARG A 207 -6.48 26.12 3.37
N HIS A 208 -5.63 25.28 3.97
CA HIS A 208 -5.51 25.10 5.42
C HIS A 208 -4.23 25.73 5.97
N ALA A 209 -3.74 26.81 5.34
CA ALA A 209 -2.60 27.55 5.86
C ALA A 209 -2.91 27.96 7.31
N PRO A 210 -2.02 27.65 8.27
CA PRO A 210 -2.27 27.97 9.66
C PRO A 210 -2.51 29.46 9.79
N HIS A 211 -3.62 29.85 10.44
CA HIS A 211 -3.78 31.23 10.86
C HIS A 211 -2.62 31.56 11.82
N PRO A 212 -2.08 32.80 11.75
CA PRO A 212 -1.12 33.23 12.76
C PRO A 212 -1.73 32.98 14.13
N ALA A 213 -1.05 32.17 14.95
CA ALA A 213 -1.54 31.84 16.27
C ALA A 213 -1.81 33.16 17.00
N SER A 214 -3.06 33.37 17.43
CA SER A 214 -3.37 34.46 18.37
C SER A 214 -2.42 34.29 19.55
N SER A 215 -1.71 35.35 19.94
CA SER A 215 -0.84 35.29 21.10
C SER A 215 -1.64 34.76 22.29
N LEU A 216 -1.33 33.54 22.71
CA LEU A 216 -2.02 32.90 23.83
C LEU A 216 -1.70 33.74 25.07
N ARG A 217 -2.61 34.64 25.40
CA ARG A 217 -2.50 35.49 26.58
C ARG A 217 -2.81 34.60 27.77
N ARG A 218 -1.77 34.14 28.46
CA ARG A 218 -1.87 33.26 29.63
C ARG A 218 -2.90 33.86 30.60
N ALA A 219 -4.06 33.23 30.77
CA ALA A 219 -5.05 33.65 31.76
C ALA A 219 -4.50 33.27 33.15
N HIS A 220 -4.11 34.27 33.95
CA HIS A 220 -3.47 34.05 35.26
C HIS A 220 -4.48 33.83 36.40
N THR A 221 -5.77 33.64 36.13
CA THR A 221 -6.82 33.88 37.13
C THR A 221 -7.59 32.65 37.61
N HIS A 222 -7.28 31.43 37.17
CA HIS A 222 -7.95 30.22 37.66
C HIS A 222 -6.95 29.15 38.11
N PRO A 223 -7.26 28.40 39.20
CA PRO A 223 -6.44 27.27 39.61
C PRO A 223 -6.29 26.30 38.43
N ALA A 224 -5.08 25.81 38.20
CA ALA A 224 -4.75 24.98 37.05
C ALA A 224 -5.52 23.66 37.09
N VAL A 225 -6.71 23.63 36.49
CA VAL A 225 -7.40 22.39 36.18
C VAL A 225 -6.64 21.75 35.03
N PRO A 226 -6.16 20.49 35.16
CA PRO A 226 -5.50 19.81 34.06
C PRO A 226 -6.50 19.59 32.92
N LEU A 227 -6.37 20.38 31.85
CA LEU A 227 -7.11 20.18 30.62
C LEU A 227 -6.36 19.16 29.76
N ILE A 228 -6.90 17.95 29.65
CA ILE A 228 -6.40 16.94 28.72
C ILE A 228 -7.19 17.09 27.42
N LEU A 229 -6.57 17.68 26.41
CA LEU A 229 -7.12 17.73 25.05
C LEU A 229 -6.67 16.46 24.32
N VAL A 230 -7.54 15.46 24.25
CA VAL A 230 -7.30 14.28 23.41
C VAL A 230 -7.83 14.59 22.03
N GLN A 231 -6.94 15.05 21.14
CA GLN A 231 -7.25 15.09 19.71
C GLN A 231 -7.17 13.67 19.17
N CYS A 232 -8.26 12.90 19.33
CA CYS A 232 -8.50 11.76 18.47
C CYS A 232 -8.64 12.32 17.05
N GLU A 233 -7.91 11.82 16.05
CA GLU A 233 -7.98 12.33 14.67
C GLU A 233 -9.44 12.32 14.18
N SER A 234 -10.10 13.45 14.38
CA SER A 234 -11.44 13.73 13.96
C SER A 234 -11.28 14.94 13.09
N PHE A 235 -11.65 14.83 11.82
CA PHE A 235 -11.73 15.96 10.88
C PHE A 235 -12.87 16.93 11.24
N PHE A 236 -13.25 16.93 12.51
CA PHE A 236 -14.25 17.78 13.11
C PHE A 236 -13.69 19.18 13.27
N ASP A 237 -14.20 20.08 12.43
CA ASP A 237 -13.96 21.49 12.59
C ASP A 237 -14.80 22.02 13.76
N ALA A 238 -14.19 22.13 14.95
CA ALA A 238 -14.87 22.59 16.16
C ALA A 238 -15.49 23.99 16.03
N ARG A 239 -15.01 24.80 15.06
CA ARG A 239 -15.58 26.11 14.72
C ARG A 239 -17.01 26.01 14.17
N ARG A 240 -17.43 24.82 13.71
CA ARG A 240 -18.81 24.55 13.31
C ARG A 240 -19.77 24.45 14.50
N LEU A 241 -19.27 24.18 15.70
CA LEU A 241 -20.09 24.15 16.92
C LEU A 241 -20.36 25.53 17.49
N SER A 242 -19.41 26.45 17.31
CA SER A 242 -19.56 27.82 17.78
C SER A 242 -18.62 28.75 17.02
N PRO A 243 -19.10 29.93 16.60
CA PRO A 243 -18.24 30.97 16.01
C PRO A 243 -17.21 31.55 17.00
N MET A 244 -17.21 31.13 18.27
CA MET A 244 -16.25 31.54 19.31
C MET A 244 -15.05 30.60 19.50
N ILE A 245 -15.02 29.45 18.81
CA ILE A 245 -13.88 28.51 18.74
C ILE A 245 -13.11 28.80 17.46
#